data_AF-A0AAV4QKT7-F1
#
_entry.id   AF-A0AAV4QKT7-F1
#
_cell.length_a   1.000
_cell.length_b   1.000
_cell.length_c   1.000
_cell.angle_alpha   90.00
_cell.angle_beta   90.00
_cell.angle_gamma   90.00
#
_symmetry.space_group_name_H-M   'P 1'
#
loop_
_entity.id
_entity.type
_entity.pdbx_description
1 polymer ?
#
loop_
_entity_poly.entity_id
_entity_poly.type
_entity_poly.pdbx_seq_one_letter_code
_entity_poly.pdbx_strand_id
1 'polypeptide(L)'
;MAGDWKFSRCTLDPNGCLQLSTILQSFSASLSEERAWALCFQSAKCMVNEWNSDSNSCYCLSDTSHLLIHKDGFVHRSTVKLSSSGKF
;
A
#
# COMPACT_ATOMS: atom_id res chain seq x y z
N MET A 1 -24.56 -16.09 -12.41
CA MET A 1 -24.09 -16.38 -11.04
C MET A 1 -22.65 -15.96 -10.90
N ALA A 2 -22.16 -15.77 -9.68
CA ALA A 2 -20.90 -15.12 -9.31
C ALA A 2 -20.84 -13.62 -9.70
N GLY A 3 -20.62 -12.69 -8.76
CA GLY A 3 -20.60 -12.90 -7.31
C GLY A 3 -20.68 -11.59 -6.52
N ASP A 4 -20.99 -11.70 -5.23
CA ASP A 4 -21.06 -10.59 -4.28
C ASP A 4 -19.67 -10.01 -3.99
N TRP A 5 -19.19 -9.20 -4.93
CA TRP A 5 -18.05 -8.31 -4.74
C TRP A 5 -18.36 -7.34 -3.60
N LYS A 6 -17.95 -7.71 -2.37
CA LYS A 6 -17.99 -6.81 -1.21
C LYS A 6 -16.96 -5.71 -1.41
N PHE A 7 -17.34 -4.68 -2.17
CA PHE A 7 -16.61 -3.42 -2.26
C PHE A 7 -16.42 -2.86 -0.86
N SER A 8 -15.22 -3.01 -0.30
CA SER A 8 -14.77 -2.22 0.84
C SER A 8 -14.95 -0.76 0.48
N ARG A 9 -15.84 -0.05 1.21
CA ARG A 9 -16.09 1.37 0.96
C ARG A 9 -14.77 2.11 0.98
N CYS A 10 -14.51 2.94 -0.04
CA CYS A 10 -13.33 3.80 -0.06
C CYS A 10 -13.45 4.79 1.10
N THR A 11 -12.79 4.48 2.20
CA THR A 11 -12.97 5.10 3.51
C THR A 11 -11.64 4.99 4.23
N LEU A 12 -11.15 6.12 4.73
CA LEU A 12 -9.86 6.22 5.40
C LEU A 12 -9.85 5.32 6.67
N ASP A 13 -8.73 4.65 6.91
CA ASP A 13 -8.47 3.99 8.18
C ASP A 13 -8.25 5.03 9.31
N PRO A 14 -8.13 4.60 10.58
CA PRO A 14 -7.86 5.52 11.70
C PRO A 14 -6.55 6.31 11.58
N ASN A 15 -5.64 5.90 10.70
CA ASN A 15 -4.37 6.56 10.41
C ASN A 15 -4.46 7.50 9.18
N GLY A 16 -5.65 7.73 8.61
CA GLY A 16 -5.83 8.55 7.41
C GLY A 16 -5.36 7.90 6.10
N CYS A 17 -5.26 6.57 6.06
CA CYS A 17 -4.72 5.82 4.94
C CYS A 17 -5.79 5.05 4.14
N LEU A 18 -5.46 4.74 2.89
CA LEU A 18 -6.22 3.83 2.00
C LEU A 18 -5.27 2.79 1.40
N GLN A 19 -5.77 1.56 1.17
CA GLN A 19 -5.05 0.55 0.40
C GLN A 19 -5.12 0.87 -1.10
N LEU A 20 -4.01 0.68 -1.83
CA LEU A 20 -3.97 0.83 -3.28
C LEU A 20 -4.96 -0.11 -3.98
N SER A 21 -5.18 -1.32 -3.46
CA SER A 21 -6.22 -2.24 -3.95
C SER A 21 -7.62 -1.61 -3.96
N THR A 22 -8.02 -0.94 -2.88
CA THR A 22 -9.32 -0.24 -2.77
C THR A 22 -9.40 0.95 -3.73
N ILE A 23 -8.29 1.66 -3.94
CA ILE A 23 -8.23 2.79 -4.88
C ILE A 23 -8.41 2.30 -6.33
N LEU A 24 -7.67 1.27 -6.74
CA LEU A 24 -7.79 0.67 -8.09
C LEU A 24 -9.22 0.17 -8.36
N GLN A 25 -9.82 -0.52 -7.38
CA GLN A 25 -11.21 -0.98 -7.43
C GLN A 25 -12.19 0.20 -7.56
N SER A 26 -11.99 1.28 -6.80
CA SER A 26 -12.89 2.45 -6.77
C SER A 26 -12.87 3.27 -8.07
N PHE A 27 -11.73 3.34 -8.76
CA PHE A 27 -11.62 4.01 -10.05
C PHE A 27 -11.96 3.11 -11.24
N SER A 28 -12.08 1.79 -11.04
CA SER A 28 -12.32 0.78 -12.09
C SER A 28 -11.35 0.84 -13.28
N ALA A 29 -10.14 1.37 -13.05
CA ALA A 29 -9.17 1.72 -14.09
C ALA A 29 -7.73 1.49 -13.60
N SER A 30 -6.81 1.33 -14.56
CA SER A 30 -5.37 1.34 -14.28
C SER A 30 -4.88 2.73 -13.87
N LEU A 31 -3.71 2.78 -13.23
CA LEU A 31 -3.01 4.03 -12.97
C LEU A 31 -2.57 4.71 -14.27
N SER A 32 -2.46 6.04 -14.26
CA SER A 32 -1.66 6.75 -15.26
C SER A 32 -0.17 6.61 -14.94
N GLU A 33 0.70 6.89 -15.91
CA GLU A 33 2.15 6.68 -15.75
C GLU A 33 2.72 7.54 -14.61
N GLU A 34 2.28 8.79 -14.47
CA GLU A 34 2.71 9.71 -13.42
C GLU A 34 2.32 9.21 -12.02
N ARG A 35 1.14 8.57 -11.91
CA ARG A 35 0.67 7.96 -10.66
C ARG A 35 1.47 6.70 -10.33
N ALA A 36 1.83 5.90 -11.33
CA ALA A 36 2.73 4.75 -11.14
C ALA A 36 4.12 5.20 -10.69
N TRP A 37 4.72 6.20 -11.34
CA TRP A 37 6.02 6.78 -10.94
C TRP A 37 5.98 7.38 -9.53
N ALA A 38 4.94 8.14 -9.18
CA ALA A 38 4.77 8.69 -7.84
C ALA A 38 4.66 7.59 -6.77
N LEU A 39 3.95 6.49 -7.06
CA LEU A 39 3.85 5.32 -6.18
C LEU A 39 5.19 4.62 -6.01
N CYS A 40 5.92 4.36 -7.09
CA CYS A 40 7.25 3.75 -7.04
C CYS A 40 8.22 4.62 -6.21
N PHE A 41 8.25 5.94 -6.46
CA PHE A 41 9.11 6.88 -5.73
C PHE A 41 8.78 6.94 -4.24
N GLN A 42 7.51 7.13 -3.86
CA GLN A 42 7.13 7.24 -2.46
C GLN A 42 7.26 5.90 -1.71
N SER A 43 7.06 4.76 -2.38
CA SER A 43 7.30 3.43 -1.82
C SER A 43 8.78 3.21 -1.54
N ALA A 44 9.65 3.48 -2.53
CA ALA A 44 11.11 3.37 -2.36
C ALA A 44 11.62 4.32 -1.26
N LYS A 45 11.13 5.56 -1.21
CA LYS A 45 11.44 6.52 -0.14
C LYS A 45 11.02 6.01 1.25
N CYS A 46 9.84 5.40 1.37
CA CYS A 46 9.37 4.79 2.61
C CYS A 46 10.26 3.60 3.02
N MET A 47 10.60 2.71 2.08
CA MET A 47 11.46 1.55 2.32
C MET A 47 12.87 1.96 2.76
N VAL A 48 13.48 2.96 2.12
CA VAL A 48 14.79 3.50 2.52
C VAL A 48 14.73 4.15 3.90
N ASN A 49 13.67 4.90 4.24
CA ASN A 49 13.52 5.51 5.56
C ASN A 49 13.42 4.46 6.68
N GLU A 50 12.59 3.44 6.50
CA GLU A 50 12.42 2.38 7.50
C GLU A 50 13.65 1.46 7.55
N TRP A 51 14.35 1.19 6.42
CA TRP A 51 15.64 0.46 6.41
C TRP A 51 16.73 1.19 7.21
N ASN A 52 16.81 2.52 7.07
CA ASN A 52 17.73 3.34 7.85
C ASN A 52 17.33 3.47 9.33
N SER A 53 16.11 3.05 9.70
CA SER A 53 15.58 3.06 11.07
C SER A 53 15.71 1.69 11.75
N ASP A 54 15.50 0.60 11.00
CA ASP A 54 15.73 -0.79 11.39
C ASP A 54 16.09 -1.61 10.13
N SER A 55 17.35 -2.04 10.06
CA SER A 55 17.90 -2.80 8.93
C SER A 55 17.65 -4.31 9.01
N ASN A 56 16.98 -4.81 10.06
CA ASN A 56 16.74 -6.25 10.24
C ASN A 56 15.48 -6.75 9.54
N SER A 57 14.61 -5.86 9.04
CA SER A 57 13.36 -6.23 8.39
C SER A 57 13.47 -6.25 6.86
N CYS A 58 13.40 -7.46 6.29
CA CYS A 58 13.29 -7.67 4.85
C CYS A 58 11.91 -7.27 4.33
N TYR A 59 11.84 -6.21 3.52
CA TYR A 59 10.58 -5.64 3.02
C TYR A 59 10.19 -6.23 1.65
N CYS A 60 9.09 -6.99 1.58
CA CYS A 60 8.58 -7.56 0.32
C CYS A 60 7.12 -7.16 0.06
N LEU A 61 6.89 -6.37 -1.00
CA LEU A 61 5.55 -5.93 -1.41
C LEU A 61 5.02 -6.83 -2.54
N SER A 62 4.37 -7.94 -2.18
CA SER A 62 3.82 -8.91 -3.14
C SER A 62 2.40 -8.61 -3.63
N ASP A 63 1.63 -7.73 -2.96
CA ASP A 63 0.26 -7.38 -3.34
C ASP A 63 -0.08 -5.90 -3.10
N THR A 64 -1.04 -5.38 -3.88
CA THR A 64 -1.53 -3.99 -3.81
C THR A 64 -2.28 -3.65 -2.52
N SER A 65 -2.80 -4.63 -1.78
CA SER A 65 -3.40 -4.40 -0.46
C SER A 65 -2.37 -4.07 0.62
N HIS A 66 -1.09 -4.42 0.42
CA HIS A 66 -0.02 -4.07 1.35
C HIS A 66 0.33 -2.57 1.27
N LEU A 67 0.04 -1.92 0.14
CA LEU A 67 0.46 -0.54 -0.13
C LEU A 67 -0.56 0.46 0.42
N LEU A 68 -0.20 1.11 1.54
CA LEU A 68 -1.02 2.08 2.25
C LEU A 68 -0.61 3.52 1.90
N ILE A 69 -1.54 4.27 1.32
CA ILE A 69 -1.35 5.67 0.91
C ILE A 69 -2.08 6.56 1.90
N HIS A 70 -1.37 7.48 2.56
CA HIS A 70 -1.98 8.51 3.39
C HIS A 70 -2.65 9.58 2.53
N LYS A 71 -3.75 10.18 3.01
CA LYS A 71 -4.46 11.29 2.35
C LYS A 71 -3.56 12.48 1.95
N ASP A 72 -2.43 12.67 2.63
CA ASP A 72 -1.47 13.75 2.35
C ASP A 72 -0.43 13.35 1.26
N GLY A 73 -0.61 12.23 0.56
CA GLY A 73 0.17 11.85 -0.62
C GLY A 73 1.50 11.12 -0.35
N PHE A 74 1.71 10.61 0.87
CA PHE A 74 2.86 9.76 1.21
C PHE A 74 2.46 8.30 1.44
N VAL A 75 3.39 7.37 1.17
CA VAL A 75 3.23 5.96 1.53
C VAL A 75 3.47 5.80 3.03
N HIS A 76 2.52 5.22 3.75
CA HIS A 76 2.59 5.08 5.20
C HIS A 76 3.48 3.89 5.61
N ARG A 77 4.28 4.06 6.67
CA ARG A 77 5.28 3.08 7.14
C ARG A 77 4.75 1.67 7.40
N SER A 78 3.47 1.51 7.73
CA SER A 78 2.86 0.18 7.87
C SER A 78 2.89 -0.64 6.57
N THR A 79 3.04 0.01 5.41
CA THR A 79 3.20 -0.64 4.10
C THR A 79 4.33 -1.66 4.10
N VAL A 80 5.47 -1.32 4.69
CA VAL A 80 6.65 -2.19 4.66
C VAL A 80 6.63 -3.21 5.81
N LYS A 81 5.84 -2.95 6.88
CA LYS A 81 5.79 -3.78 8.10
C LYS A 81 4.80 -4.92 8.00
N LEU A 82 4.98 -5.75 6.98
CA LEU A 82 4.41 -7.09 6.92
C LEU A 82 4.99 -7.92 8.06
N SER A 83 4.13 -8.27 9.03
CA SER A 83 4.49 -9.13 10.15
C SER A 83 5.01 -10.47 9.65
N SER A 84 6.17 -10.89 10.18
CA SER A 84 6.78 -12.21 10.00
C SER A 84 6.00 -13.32 10.72
N SER A 85 4.72 -13.48 10.37
CA SER A 85 3.87 -14.61 10.77
C SER A 85 4.11 -15.87 9.92
N GLY A 86 4.92 -15.76 8.86
CA GLY A 86 5.37 -16.90 8.06
C GLY A 86 6.41 -17.72 8.80
N LYS A 87 5.98 -18.82 9.42
CA LYS A 87 6.88 -19.91 9.83
C LYS A 87 7.40 -20.62 8.58
N PHE A 88 8.71 -20.81 8.52
CA PHE A 88 9.41 -21.74 7.65
C PHE A 88 10.41 -22.52 8.53
#